data_AF-A0A377I2S7-F1
#
_entry.id   AF-A0A377I2S7-F1
#
_cell.length_a   1.000
_cell.length_b   1.000
_cell.length_c   1.000
_cell.angle_alpha   90.00
_cell.angle_beta   90.00
_cell.angle_gamma   90.00
#
_symmetry.space_group_name_H-M   'P 1'
#
loop_
_entity.id
_entity.type
_entity.pdbx_description
1 polymer ?
#
loop_
_entity_poly.entity_id
_entity_poly.type
_entity_poly.pdbx_seq_one_letter_code
_entity_poly.pdbx_strand_id
1 'polypeptide(L)'
;MTALIEMPTAGGLQKVRIFSLRGTHLIGMLSHTKVAKDFRKWVLDILDRAVLQNANQIQPLALPVVTDDFKQAMIKILNYASQYEVFQRAICTKRGEAQQRQMEFFFSEISDKESYLFVFKPNIAQDIQQASDLLHKLITQ
;
A
#
# COMPACT_ATOMS: atom_id res chain seq x y z
N MET A 1 10.25 -17.68 -8.73
CA MET A 1 11.28 -16.93 -9.50
C MET A 1 12.46 -17.79 -9.97
N THR A 2 12.48 -19.10 -9.68
CA THR A 2 13.40 -20.06 -10.31
C THR A 2 12.69 -21.40 -10.48
N ALA A 3 13.03 -22.17 -11.50
CA ALA A 3 12.52 -23.53 -11.70
C ALA A 3 13.64 -24.43 -12.19
N LEU A 4 13.49 -25.74 -11.98
CA LEU A 4 14.43 -26.74 -12.44
C LEU A 4 13.75 -27.52 -13.55
N ILE A 5 14.33 -27.46 -14.74
CA ILE A 5 13.77 -28.03 -15.96
C ILE A 5 14.73 -29.06 -16.55
N GLU A 6 14.19 -30.10 -17.17
CA GLU A 6 14.97 -31.02 -17.97
C GLU A 6 15.06 -30.46 -19.38
N MET A 7 16.27 -30.20 -19.86
CA MET A 7 16.51 -29.70 -21.21
C MET A 7 17.53 -30.58 -21.95
N PRO A 8 17.33 -30.82 -23.25
CA PRO A 8 18.34 -31.49 -24.07
C PRO A 8 19.51 -30.54 -24.33
N THR A 9 20.69 -30.90 -23.84
CA THR A 9 21.96 -30.23 -24.17
C THR A 9 22.85 -31.16 -24.99
N ALA A 10 23.97 -30.66 -25.50
CA ALA A 10 24.92 -31.46 -26.30
C ALA A 10 25.44 -32.73 -25.58
N GLY A 11 25.33 -32.79 -24.25
CA GLY A 11 25.68 -33.95 -23.43
C GLY A 11 24.50 -34.84 -23.00
N GLY A 12 23.32 -34.69 -23.61
CA GLY A 12 22.10 -35.45 -23.27
C GLY A 12 21.08 -34.65 -22.45
N LEU A 13 20.12 -35.34 -21.83
CA LEU A 13 19.09 -34.70 -21.01
C LEU A 13 19.69 -34.22 -19.68
N GLN A 14 19.70 -32.91 -19.45
CA GLN A 14 20.28 -32.31 -18.24
C GLN A 14 19.26 -31.48 -17.48
N LYS A 15 19.37 -31.55 -16.15
CA LYS A 15 18.58 -30.76 -15.20
C LYS A 15 19.21 -29.37 -15.02
N VAL A 16 18.55 -28.33 -15.55
CA VAL A 16 19.05 -26.95 -15.54
C VAL A 16 18.11 -26.05 -14.74
N ARG A 17 18.68 -25.15 -13.93
CA ARG A 17 17.92 -24.16 -13.15
C ARG A 17 17.75 -22.87 -13.94
N ILE A 18 16.51 -22.51 -14.19
CA ILE A 18 16.13 -21.26 -14.85
C ILE A 18 15.72 -20.22 -13.79
N PHE A 19 16.00 -18.95 -14.06
CA PHE A 19 15.68 -17.82 -13.20
C PHE A 19 14.76 -16.86 -13.96
N SER A 20 13.77 -16.30 -13.26
CA SER A 20 13.00 -15.16 -13.78
C SER A 20 13.89 -13.92 -13.90
N LEU A 21 13.55 -12.97 -14.78
CA LEU A 21 14.33 -11.74 -15.02
C LEU A 21 14.70 -10.98 -13.74
N ARG A 22 13.74 -10.78 -12.83
CA ARG A 22 14.01 -10.13 -11.53
C ARG A 22 15.01 -10.92 -10.68
N GLY A 23 14.98 -12.25 -10.73
CA GLY A 23 15.86 -13.12 -9.92
C GLY A 23 17.25 -13.19 -10.52
N THR A 24 17.32 -13.22 -11.85
CA THR A 24 18.55 -13.10 -12.62
C THR A 24 19.28 -11.80 -12.30
N HIS A 25 18.55 -10.68 -12.20
CA HIS A 25 19.12 -9.38 -11.81
C HIS A 25 19.73 -9.41 -10.40
N LEU A 26 19.04 -10.02 -9.43
CA LEU A 26 19.53 -10.15 -8.05
C LEU A 26 20.82 -10.99 -7.97
N ILE A 27 20.90 -12.08 -8.73
CA ILE A 27 22.12 -12.91 -8.76
C ILE A 27 23.29 -12.14 -9.37
N GLY A 28 23.05 -11.34 -10.41
CA GLY A 28 24.06 -10.47 -11.00
C GLY A 28 24.65 -9.45 -10.02
N MET A 29 23.95 -9.11 -8.93
CA MET A 29 24.46 -8.20 -7.89
C MET A 29 25.51 -8.85 -6.99
N LEU A 30 25.55 -10.19 -6.91
CA LEU A 30 26.51 -10.91 -6.07
C LEU A 30 27.95 -10.88 -6.64
N SER A 31 28.15 -10.38 -7.86
CA SER A 31 29.46 -10.29 -8.51
C SER A 31 29.79 -8.86 -8.94
N HIS A 32 31.00 -8.40 -8.62
CA HIS A 32 31.51 -7.07 -8.98
C HIS A 32 32.31 -7.04 -10.31
N THR A 33 32.35 -8.15 -11.04
CA THR A 33 33.07 -8.27 -12.31
C THR A 33 32.48 -7.37 -13.39
N LYS A 34 33.29 -6.99 -14.39
CA LYS A 34 32.84 -6.21 -15.55
C LYS A 34 31.69 -6.92 -16.29
N VAL A 35 31.83 -8.23 -16.49
CA VAL A 35 30.80 -9.07 -17.12
C VAL A 35 29.49 -9.04 -16.33
N ALA A 36 29.53 -9.11 -14.99
CA ALA A 36 28.33 -9.04 -14.17
C ALA A 36 27.66 -7.65 -14.18
N LYS A 37 28.43 -6.57 -14.36
CA LYS A 37 27.88 -5.21 -14.53
C LYS A 37 27.13 -5.09 -15.85
N ASP A 38 27.75 -5.54 -16.94
CA ASP A 38 27.15 -5.52 -18.27
C ASP A 38 25.88 -6.39 -18.32
N PHE A 39 25.93 -7.56 -17.68
CA PHE A 39 24.78 -8.45 -17.53
C PHE A 39 23.62 -7.80 -16.78
N ARG A 40 23.88 -7.13 -15.64
CA ARG A 40 22.82 -6.43 -14.87
C ARG A 40 22.14 -5.36 -15.70
N LYS A 41 22.91 -4.58 -16.47
CA LYS A 41 22.37 -3.56 -17.37
C LYS A 41 21.48 -4.19 -18.44
N TRP A 42 21.98 -5.24 -19.10
CA TRP A 42 21.23 -5.95 -20.12
C TRP A 42 19.89 -6.51 -19.60
N VAL A 43 19.86 -7.05 -18.38
CA VAL A 43 18.61 -7.54 -17.76
C VAL A 43 17.62 -6.39 -17.52
N LEU A 44 18.09 -5.21 -17.08
CA LEU A 44 17.23 -4.03 -16.92
C LEU A 44 16.66 -3.56 -18.26
N ASP A 45 17.48 -3.53 -19.31
CA ASP A 45 17.04 -3.14 -20.66
C ASP A 45 15.89 -4.06 -21.17
N ILE A 46 15.90 -5.34 -20.80
CA ILE A 46 14.81 -6.29 -21.14
C ILE A 46 13.56 -6.02 -20.30
N LEU A 47 13.73 -5.76 -19.00
CA LEU A 47 12.62 -5.45 -18.11
C LEU A 47 11.90 -4.18 -18.56
N ASP A 48 12.64 -3.15 -18.95
CA ASP A 48 12.07 -1.89 -19.45
C ASP A 48 11.26 -2.11 -20.73
N ARG A 49 11.78 -2.90 -21.68
CA ARG A 49 11.02 -3.28 -22.90
C ARG A 49 9.73 -4.02 -22.56
N ALA A 50 9.79 -4.96 -21.62
CA ALA A 50 8.60 -5.71 -21.19
C ALA A 50 7.57 -4.79 -20.53
N VAL A 51 8.00 -3.83 -19.72
CA VAL A 51 7.10 -2.84 -19.09
C VAL A 51 6.47 -1.93 -20.15
N LEU A 52 7.24 -1.43 -21.12
CA LEU A 52 6.71 -0.60 -22.21
C LEU A 52 5.68 -1.34 -23.07
N GLN A 53 5.89 -2.63 -23.32
CA GLN A 53 4.92 -3.47 -24.02
C GLN A 53 3.63 -3.70 -23.21
N ASN A 54 3.75 -3.77 -21.87
CA ASN A 54 2.61 -3.96 -20.97
C ASN A 54 2.01 -2.63 -20.47
N ALA A 55 2.58 -1.47 -20.83
CA ALA A 55 2.14 -0.16 -20.34
C ALA A 55 0.70 0.16 -20.75
N ASN A 56 0.23 -0.37 -21.88
CA ASN A 56 -1.18 -0.26 -22.30
C ASN A 56 -2.16 -1.04 -21.40
N GLN A 57 -1.68 -1.90 -20.49
CA GLN A 57 -2.49 -2.66 -19.54
C GLN A 57 -2.39 -2.14 -18.11
N ILE A 58 -1.48 -1.19 -17.83
CA ILE A 58 -1.40 -0.54 -16.53
C ILE A 58 -2.45 0.57 -16.52
N GLN A 59 -3.68 0.21 -16.15
CA GLN A 59 -4.70 1.21 -15.85
C GLN A 59 -4.15 2.07 -14.70
N PRO A 60 -4.10 3.41 -14.84
CA PRO A 60 -3.79 4.27 -13.71
C PRO A 60 -4.75 3.90 -12.58
N LEU A 61 -4.24 3.86 -11.33
CA LEU A 61 -5.05 3.61 -10.15
C LEU A 61 -6.16 4.67 -10.14
N ALA A 62 -7.35 4.30 -10.59
CA ALA A 62 -8.46 5.23 -10.69
C ALA A 62 -8.72 5.75 -9.28
N LEU A 63 -8.71 7.08 -9.11
CA LEU A 63 -9.18 7.69 -7.87
C LEU A 63 -10.57 7.10 -7.57
N PRO A 64 -10.84 6.67 -6.33
CA PRO A 64 -12.11 6.07 -6.00
C PRO A 64 -13.23 7.03 -6.43
N VAL A 65 -14.17 6.52 -7.22
CA VAL A 65 -15.38 7.27 -7.58
C VAL A 65 -16.05 7.66 -6.26
N VAL A 66 -16.31 8.95 -6.07
CA VAL A 66 -16.91 9.48 -4.84
C VAL A 66 -18.38 9.02 -4.78
N THR A 67 -18.60 7.84 -4.22
CA THR A 67 -19.93 7.27 -3.96
C THR A 67 -20.52 7.85 -2.68
N ASP A 68 -21.85 7.77 -2.52
CA ASP A 68 -22.52 8.20 -1.29
C ASP A 68 -21.98 7.46 -0.06
N ASP A 69 -21.71 6.16 -0.20
CA ASP A 69 -21.10 5.32 0.83
C ASP A 69 -19.71 5.83 1.25
N PHE A 70 -18.88 6.25 0.28
CA PHE A 70 -17.59 6.87 0.56
C PHE A 70 -17.74 8.21 1.31
N LYS A 71 -18.73 9.04 0.94
CA LYS A 71 -19.03 10.28 1.67
C LYS A 71 -19.46 9.99 3.12
N GLN A 72 -20.31 8.98 3.33
CA GLN A 72 -20.75 8.57 4.66
C GLN A 72 -19.59 8.01 5.49
N ALA A 73 -18.72 7.19 4.90
CA ALA A 73 -17.53 6.67 5.57
C ALA A 73 -16.59 7.82 6.00
N MET A 74 -16.37 8.80 5.12
CA MET A 74 -15.55 9.96 5.43
C MET A 74 -16.13 10.85 6.54
N ILE A 75 -17.46 11.07 6.55
CA ILE A 75 -18.14 11.81 7.62
C ILE A 75 -17.95 11.08 8.96
N LYS A 76 -18.09 9.76 8.98
CA LYS A 76 -17.84 8.95 10.17
C LYS A 76 -16.39 9.09 10.64
N ILE A 77 -15.41 9.00 9.74
CA ILE A 77 -13.98 9.16 10.06
C ILE A 77 -13.70 10.52 10.71
N LEU A 78 -14.27 11.61 10.19
CA LEU A 78 -14.10 12.94 10.77
C LEU A 78 -14.69 13.03 12.18
N ASN A 79 -15.89 12.47 12.39
CA ASN A 79 -16.52 12.42 13.70
C ASN A 79 -15.69 11.60 14.70
N TYR A 80 -15.03 10.53 14.24
CA TYR A 80 -14.13 9.74 15.07
C TYR A 80 -12.84 10.48 15.41
N ALA A 81 -12.22 11.13 14.42
CA ALA A 81 -11.01 11.91 14.62
C ALA A 81 -11.23 13.06 15.61
N SER A 82 -12.35 13.78 15.51
CA SER A 82 -12.74 14.83 16.45
C SER A 82 -12.89 14.31 17.88
N GLN A 83 -13.57 13.17 18.06
CA GLN A 83 -13.69 12.55 19.38
C GLN A 83 -12.34 12.05 19.91
N TYR A 84 -11.46 11.54 19.04
CA TYR A 84 -10.11 11.13 19.40
C TYR A 84 -9.23 12.31 19.82
N GLU A 85 -9.37 13.49 19.23
CA GLU A 85 -8.65 14.68 19.68
C GLU A 85 -9.07 15.09 21.11
N VAL A 86 -10.39 15.10 21.38
CA VAL A 86 -10.94 15.37 22.71
C VAL A 86 -10.44 14.33 23.71
N PHE A 87 -10.42 13.05 23.31
CA PHE A 87 -9.89 11.95 24.08
C PHE A 87 -8.40 12.11 24.39
N GLN A 88 -7.55 12.41 23.39
CA GLN A 88 -6.12 12.63 23.55
C GLN A 88 -5.84 13.75 24.57
N ARG A 89 -6.58 14.86 24.50
CA ARG A 89 -6.48 15.94 25.49
C ARG A 89 -6.87 15.46 26.90
N ALA A 90 -7.89 14.60 26.99
CA ALA A 90 -8.40 14.09 28.26
C ALA A 90 -7.48 13.04 28.92
N ILE A 91 -6.80 12.18 28.15
CA ILE A 91 -5.82 11.20 28.67
C ILE A 91 -4.47 11.83 29.07
N CYS A 92 -4.11 12.97 28.46
CA CYS A 92 -2.97 13.77 28.93
C CYS A 92 -3.22 14.39 30.32
N THR A 93 -4.46 14.32 30.83
CA THR A 93 -4.83 14.72 32.18
C THR A 93 -5.10 13.45 33.02
N LYS A 94 -4.67 13.41 34.29
CA LYS A 94 -4.48 12.18 35.11
C LYS A 94 -5.74 11.34 35.46
N ARG A 95 -6.55 10.84 34.51
CA ARG A 95 -7.74 10.01 34.81
C ARG A 95 -8.04 8.93 33.75
N GLY A 96 -7.10 7.99 33.59
CA GLY A 96 -7.03 7.10 32.41
C GLY A 96 -7.92 5.84 32.36
N GLU A 97 -8.68 5.45 33.39
CA GLU A 97 -9.41 4.17 33.35
C GLU A 97 -10.80 4.24 32.67
N ALA A 98 -11.57 5.31 32.90
CA ALA A 98 -12.87 5.49 32.23
C ALA A 98 -12.75 5.72 30.72
N GLN A 99 -11.57 6.21 30.31
CA GLN A 99 -11.20 6.56 28.95
C GLN A 99 -10.87 5.31 28.10
N GLN A 100 -10.27 4.27 28.68
CA GLN A 100 -10.00 3.03 27.94
C GLN A 100 -11.25 2.38 27.32
N ARG A 101 -12.41 2.41 27.99
CA ARG A 101 -13.67 1.91 27.42
C ARG A 101 -14.13 2.70 26.19
N GLN A 102 -13.84 4.00 26.11
CA GLN A 102 -14.18 4.80 24.93
C GLN A 102 -13.40 4.34 23.69
N MET A 103 -12.18 3.82 23.87
CA MET A 103 -11.38 3.25 22.78
C MET A 103 -12.03 2.01 22.17
N GLU A 104 -12.74 1.19 22.95
CA GLU A 104 -13.53 0.06 22.43
C GLU A 104 -14.77 0.51 21.65
N PHE A 105 -15.40 1.63 22.01
CA PHE A 105 -16.57 2.19 21.31
C PHE A 105 -16.23 2.93 20.00
N PHE A 106 -14.99 3.37 19.79
CA PHE A 106 -14.58 4.07 18.56
C PHE A 106 -14.47 3.16 17.33
N PHE A 107 -14.60 1.84 17.50
CA PHE A 107 -14.75 0.89 16.41
C PHE A 107 -16.24 0.75 16.08
N SER A 108 -16.70 1.24 14.91
CA SER A 108 -17.99 0.80 14.36
C SER A 108 -17.85 0.29 12.94
N GLU A 109 -18.59 -0.77 12.64
CA GLU A 109 -18.75 -1.33 11.31
C GLU A 109 -19.39 -0.30 10.37
N ILE A 110 -18.71 -0.06 9.26
CA ILE A 110 -19.26 0.70 8.14
C ILE A 110 -19.61 -0.36 7.11
N SER A 111 -20.85 -0.86 7.22
CA SER A 111 -21.41 -1.97 6.44
C SER A 111 -20.88 -3.35 6.85
N ASP A 112 -21.75 -4.36 6.75
CA ASP A 112 -21.61 -5.77 7.19
C ASP A 112 -20.37 -6.53 6.66
N LYS A 113 -19.43 -5.87 5.96
CA LYS A 113 -18.34 -6.54 5.25
C LYS A 113 -16.94 -5.97 5.51
N GLU A 114 -16.79 -4.72 5.97
CA GLU A 114 -15.45 -4.12 6.11
C GLU A 114 -15.34 -3.24 7.36
N SER A 115 -14.52 -3.69 8.32
CA SER A 115 -14.12 -2.89 9.47
C SER A 115 -12.78 -2.23 9.20
N TYR A 116 -12.73 -0.90 9.37
CA TYR A 116 -11.53 -0.11 9.13
C TYR A 116 -10.92 0.33 10.47
N LEU A 117 -9.64 0.00 10.69
CA LEU A 117 -8.85 0.48 11.82
C LEU A 117 -8.20 1.81 11.44
N PHE A 118 -8.59 2.89 12.11
CA PHE A 118 -7.99 4.20 11.91
C PHE A 118 -6.93 4.47 12.98
N VAL A 119 -5.69 4.69 12.55
CA VAL A 119 -4.56 5.06 13.43
C VAL A 119 -4.18 6.50 13.16
N PHE A 120 -4.33 7.33 14.19
CA PHE A 120 -4.13 8.77 14.11
C PHE A 120 -2.80 9.18 14.73
N LYS A 121 -2.09 10.12 14.08
CA LYS A 121 -0.83 10.68 14.60
C LYS A 121 -1.11 11.71 15.71
N PRO A 122 -0.18 11.91 16.67
CA PRO A 122 -0.29 13.01 17.63
C PRO A 122 -0.18 14.34 16.89
N ASN A 123 -1.17 15.24 17.07
CA ASN A 123 -1.42 16.49 16.32
C ASN A 123 -2.45 16.39 15.16
N ILE A 124 -3.56 15.70 15.40
CA ILE A 124 -4.62 15.46 14.42
C ILE A 124 -5.53 16.66 14.10
N ALA A 125 -5.48 17.74 14.90
CA ALA A 125 -6.40 18.88 14.76
C ALA A 125 -6.33 19.53 13.36
N GLN A 126 -5.13 19.68 12.81
CA GLN A 126 -4.93 20.25 11.48
C GLN A 126 -5.45 19.32 10.38
N ASP A 127 -5.23 18.02 10.52
CA ASP A 127 -5.67 17.00 9.55
C ASP A 127 -7.20 16.88 9.54
N ILE A 128 -7.85 17.00 10.71
CA ILE A 128 -9.33 17.05 10.82
C ILE A 128 -9.88 18.26 10.07
N GLN A 129 -9.26 19.43 10.25
CA GLN A 129 -9.71 20.65 9.59
C GLN A 129 -9.59 20.52 8.07
N GLN A 130 -8.46 20.03 7.57
CA GLN A 130 -8.25 19.80 6.14
C GLN A 130 -9.23 18.78 5.55
N ALA A 131 -9.48 17.68 6.25
CA ALA A 131 -10.42 16.67 5.81
C ALA A 131 -11.88 17.18 5.84
N SER A 132 -12.25 18.01 6.81
CA SER A 132 -13.55 18.69 6.85
C SER A 132 -13.75 19.62 5.66
N ASP A 133 -12.74 20.42 5.33
CA ASP A 133 -12.76 21.33 4.18
C ASP A 133 -12.87 20.56 2.85
N LEU A 134 -12.20 19.41 2.74
CA LEU A 134 -12.30 18.53 1.57
C LEU A 134 -13.69 17.89 1.44
N LEU A 135 -14.32 17.46 2.54
CA LEU A 135 -15.68 16.93 2.47
C LEU A 135 -16.72 17.99 2.13
N HIS A 136 -16.59 19.21 2.66
CA HIS A 136 -17.47 20.30 2.26
C HIS A 136 -17.39 20.58 0.75
N LYS A 137 -16.19 20.52 0.17
CA LYS A 137 -16.00 20.65 -1.29
C LYS A 137 -16.63 19.51 -2.09
N LEU A 138 -16.64 18.28 -1.57
CA LEU A 138 -17.22 17.09 -2.22
C LEU A 138 -18.74 16.95 -2.06
N ILE A 139 -19.34 17.63 -1.08
CA ILE A 139 -20.80 17.64 -0.85
C ILE A 139 -21.47 18.78 -1.62
N THR A 140 -20.76 19.89 -1.86
CA THR A 140 -21.30 21.09 -2.51
C THR A 140 -21.21 21.04 -4.04
N GLN A 141 -20.47 20.08 -4.62
CA GLN A 141 -20.49 19.77 -6.06
C GLN A 141 -21.58 18.76 -6.39
#